data_AF-A0A955PFP1-F1
#
_entry.id   AF-A0A955PFP1-F1
#
_cell.length_a   1.000
_cell.length_b   1.000
_cell.length_c   1.000
_cell.angle_alpha   90.00
_cell.angle_beta   90.00
_cell.angle_gamma   90.00
#
_symmetry.space_group_name_H-M   'P 1'
#
loop_
_entity.id
_entity.type
_entity.pdbx_description
1 polymer ?
#
loop_
_entity_poly.entity_id
_entity_poly.type
_entity_poly.pdbx_seq_one_letter_code
_entity_poly.pdbx_strand_id
1 'polypeptide(L)'
;MALGKKRGDQQEMWIATHDIPKSPGHPFYKKLNGMLAEVGFDRKVEDWCEPYYAKAGRPSIPPRVYFRMFFVGYFEGIDSRRGIDWRCVDTLSLKEFLGFAMTASTPDHSWLTVTRKRLPLEIHHQVFLLVLEIAKKKKLLK
;
A
#
# COMPACT_ATOMS: atom_id res chain seq x y z
N MET A 1 -40.69 -0.96 1.14
CA MET A 1 -39.72 -0.89 2.25
C MET A 1 -40.06 0.30 3.14
N ALA A 2 -39.98 0.16 4.46
CA ALA A 2 -40.25 1.25 5.41
C ALA A 2 -38.95 2.00 5.76
N LEU A 3 -39.08 3.31 6.02
CA LEU A 3 -37.95 4.19 6.36
C LEU A 3 -37.41 3.84 7.76
N GLY A 4 -36.13 3.45 7.84
CA GLY A 4 -35.45 3.24 9.12
C GLY A 4 -35.20 4.57 9.85
N LYS A 5 -35.46 4.61 11.16
CA LYS A 5 -35.05 5.73 12.03
C LYS A 5 -33.76 5.35 12.77
N LYS A 6 -32.78 6.25 12.77
CA LYS A 6 -31.51 6.07 13.49
C LYS A 6 -31.79 6.00 15.00
N ARG A 7 -31.43 4.90 15.65
CA ARG A 7 -31.37 4.82 17.11
C ARG A 7 -30.04 5.44 17.57
N GLY A 8 -30.06 6.10 18.73
CA GLY A 8 -28.83 6.58 19.35
C GLY A 8 -28.06 5.39 19.89
N ASP A 9 -27.17 4.83 19.08
CA ASP A 9 -26.34 3.70 19.51
C ASP A 9 -25.19 4.21 20.38
N GLN A 10 -25.11 3.69 21.60
CA GLN A 10 -23.99 3.90 22.51
C GLN A 10 -22.77 3.16 21.94
N GLN A 11 -21.62 3.83 21.88
CA GLN A 11 -20.38 3.19 21.41
C GLN A 11 -19.96 2.06 22.36
N GLU A 12 -19.72 0.88 21.80
CA GLU A 12 -19.17 -0.25 22.54
C GLU A 12 -17.73 0.04 22.98
N MET A 13 -17.37 -0.38 24.20
CA MET A 13 -16.02 -0.18 24.74
C MET A 13 -14.98 -1.14 24.13
N TRP A 14 -15.42 -2.30 23.67
CA TRP A 14 -14.58 -3.37 23.13
C TRP A 14 -15.26 -4.03 21.94
N ILE A 15 -14.50 -4.38 20.91
CA ILE A 15 -14.95 -5.14 19.74
C ILE A 15 -14.00 -6.32 19.56
N ALA A 16 -14.51 -7.55 19.51
CA ALA A 16 -13.66 -8.70 19.22
C ALA A 16 -13.25 -8.69 17.74
N THR A 17 -12.03 -9.16 17.44
CA THR A 17 -11.50 -9.12 16.06
C THR A 17 -12.33 -9.91 15.04
N HIS A 18 -13.10 -10.91 15.48
CA HIS A 18 -13.99 -11.68 14.62
C HIS A 18 -15.34 -11.00 14.37
N ASP A 19 -15.72 -10.05 15.22
CA ASP A 19 -16.95 -9.24 15.06
C ASP A 19 -16.75 -8.09 14.08
N ILE A 20 -15.49 -7.74 13.78
CA ILE A 20 -15.17 -6.69 12.81
C ILE A 20 -15.63 -7.14 11.43
N PRO A 21 -16.55 -6.40 10.78
CA PRO A 21 -17.04 -6.75 9.47
C PRO A 21 -15.88 -6.79 8.48
N LYS A 22 -15.63 -7.97 7.90
CA LYS A 22 -14.66 -8.10 6.82
C LYS A 22 -15.27 -7.53 5.55
N SER A 23 -14.79 -6.36 5.13
CA SER A 23 -15.08 -5.88 3.78
C SER A 23 -14.59 -6.91 2.76
N PRO A 24 -15.28 -7.12 1.63
CA PRO A 24 -14.82 -7.98 0.53
C PRO A 24 -13.40 -7.61 0.04
N GLY A 25 -12.92 -6.42 0.41
CA GLY A 25 -11.65 -5.85 0.00
C GLY A 25 -11.76 -5.33 -1.42
N HIS A 26 -10.98 -4.30 -1.73
CA HIS A 26 -11.02 -3.72 -3.07
C HIS A 26 -10.49 -4.73 -4.12
N PRO A 27 -11.31 -5.23 -5.06
CA PRO A 27 -10.94 -6.35 -5.93
C PRO A 27 -9.68 -6.09 -6.77
N PHE A 28 -9.48 -4.84 -7.18
CA PHE A 28 -8.28 -4.41 -7.91
C PHE A 28 -7.01 -4.61 -7.09
N TYR A 29 -6.94 -4.12 -5.85
CA TYR A 29 -5.74 -4.23 -5.02
C TYR A 29 -5.44 -5.66 -4.58
N LYS A 30 -6.48 -6.51 -4.40
CA LYS A 30 -6.29 -7.95 -4.18
C LYS A 30 -5.62 -8.61 -5.39
N LYS A 31 -6.12 -8.35 -6.60
CA LYS A 31 -5.52 -8.88 -7.84
C LYS A 31 -4.11 -8.34 -8.06
N LEU A 32 -3.90 -7.05 -7.85
CA LEU A 32 -2.60 -6.41 -7.96
C LEU A 32 -1.61 -7.04 -6.99
N ASN A 33 -1.98 -7.24 -5.73
CA ASN A 33 -1.12 -7.88 -4.75
C ASN A 33 -0.71 -9.30 -5.17
N GLY A 34 -1.67 -10.09 -5.68
CA GLY A 34 -1.37 -11.42 -6.22
C GLY A 34 -0.38 -11.38 -7.38
N MET A 35 -0.57 -10.48 -8.35
CA MET A 35 0.34 -10.33 -9.49
C MET A 35 1.76 -9.89 -9.05
N LEU A 36 1.86 -8.98 -8.07
CA LEU A 36 3.14 -8.54 -7.52
C LEU A 36 3.84 -9.68 -6.74
N ALA A 37 3.07 -10.52 -6.04
CA ALA A 37 3.61 -11.68 -5.33
C ALA A 37 4.17 -12.74 -6.28
N GLU A 38 3.45 -13.07 -7.36
CA GLU A 38 3.88 -14.08 -8.36
C GLU A 38 5.27 -13.80 -8.95
N VAL A 39 5.63 -12.53 -9.07
CA VAL A 39 6.90 -12.09 -9.68
C VAL A 39 7.98 -11.73 -8.67
N GLY A 40 7.70 -11.94 -7.37
CA GLY A 40 8.60 -11.62 -6.28
C GLY A 40 8.93 -10.13 -6.18
N PHE A 41 7.95 -9.26 -6.47
CA PHE A 41 8.14 -7.81 -6.52
C PHE A 41 8.81 -7.27 -5.25
N ASP A 42 8.28 -7.64 -4.09
CA ASP A 42 8.75 -7.12 -2.80
C ASP A 42 10.24 -7.39 -2.58
N ARG A 43 10.70 -8.62 -2.87
CA ARG A 43 12.11 -9.01 -2.73
C ARG A 43 13.00 -8.26 -3.72
N LYS A 44 12.61 -8.18 -4.99
CA LYS A 44 13.40 -7.46 -6.02
C LYS A 44 13.58 -5.99 -5.68
N VAL A 45 12.50 -5.34 -5.26
CA VAL A 45 12.52 -3.93 -4.85
C VAL A 45 13.44 -3.72 -3.65
N GLU A 46 13.36 -4.61 -2.66
CA GLU A 46 14.23 -4.56 -1.48
C GLU A 46 15.70 -4.74 -1.86
N ASP A 47 16.01 -5.74 -2.70
CA ASP A 47 17.37 -6.00 -3.20
C ASP A 47 17.94 -4.78 -3.95
N TRP A 48 17.14 -4.13 -4.81
CA TRP A 48 17.56 -2.92 -5.54
C TRP A 48 17.72 -1.70 -4.65
N CYS A 49 16.93 -1.61 -3.58
CA CYS A 49 16.98 -0.48 -2.65
C CYS A 49 18.06 -0.66 -1.57
N GLU A 50 18.51 -1.87 -1.28
CA GLU A 50 19.46 -2.19 -0.20
C GLU A 50 20.69 -1.25 -0.16
N PRO A 51 21.36 -0.92 -1.29
CA PRO A 51 22.54 -0.06 -1.26
C PRO A 51 22.29 1.37 -0.76
N TYR A 52 21.03 1.83 -0.78
CA TYR A 52 20.64 3.19 -0.35
C TYR A 52 20.21 3.26 1.12
N TYR A 53 20.29 2.14 1.84
CA TYR A 53 19.93 2.04 3.25
C TYR A 53 21.17 1.74 4.09
N ALA A 54 21.16 2.20 5.34
CA ALA A 54 22.23 1.92 6.27
C ALA A 54 22.24 0.44 6.67
N LYS A 55 23.42 -0.18 6.76
CA LYS A 55 23.58 -1.59 7.17
C LYS A 55 23.27 -1.85 8.64
N ALA A 56 23.30 -0.81 9.48
CA ALA A 56 23.03 -0.90 10.92
C ALA A 56 22.25 0.32 11.42
N GLY A 57 21.46 0.12 12.48
CA GLY A 57 20.64 1.15 13.11
C GLY A 57 19.20 0.70 13.36
N ARG A 58 18.31 1.66 13.63
CA ARG A 58 16.88 1.38 13.79
C ARG A 58 16.31 0.87 12.46
N PRO A 59 15.63 -0.30 12.43
CA PRO A 59 14.99 -0.80 11.22
C PRO A 59 13.99 0.24 10.68
N SER A 60 14.18 0.60 9.41
CA SER A 60 13.22 1.43 8.69
C SER A 60 12.09 0.59 8.12
N ILE A 61 11.01 1.25 7.73
CA ILE A 61 9.93 0.62 6.98
C ILE A 61 10.49 0.13 5.63
N PRO A 62 10.14 -1.09 5.18
CA PRO A 62 10.65 -1.65 3.93
C PRO A 62 10.29 -0.81 2.69
N PRO A 63 11.22 -0.64 1.72
CA PRO A 63 11.00 0.16 0.52
C PRO A 63 9.85 -0.35 -0.36
N ARG A 64 9.48 -1.64 -0.29
CA ARG A 64 8.28 -2.17 -0.97
C ARG A 64 7.01 -1.38 -0.62
N VAL A 65 6.89 -0.90 0.64
CA VAL A 65 5.72 -0.17 1.12
C VAL A 65 5.64 1.19 0.42
N TYR A 66 6.79 1.83 0.19
CA TYR A 66 6.87 3.11 -0.49
C TYR A 66 6.32 3.00 -1.92
N PHE A 67 6.77 2.01 -2.69
CA PHE A 67 6.28 1.80 -4.06
C PHE A 67 4.81 1.41 -4.10
N ARG A 68 4.32 0.63 -3.13
CA ARG A 68 2.89 0.30 -3.03
C ARG A 68 2.04 1.55 -2.74
N MET A 69 2.45 2.40 -1.80
CA MET A 69 1.79 3.70 -1.57
C MET A 69 1.86 4.60 -2.81
N PHE A 70 2.98 4.59 -3.53
CA PHE A 70 3.13 5.32 -4.79
C PHE A 70 2.16 4.82 -5.86
N PHE A 71 1.94 3.50 -5.97
CA PHE A 71 0.93 2.93 -6.85
C PHE A 71 -0.49 3.34 -6.49
N VAL A 72 -0.84 3.40 -5.19
CA VAL A 72 -2.15 3.93 -4.76
C VAL A 72 -2.33 5.35 -5.28
N GLY A 73 -1.32 6.22 -5.10
CA GLY A 73 -1.35 7.58 -5.63
C GLY A 73 -1.55 7.62 -7.14
N TYR A 74 -0.81 6.79 -7.88
CA TYR A 74 -0.91 6.73 -9.33
C TYR A 74 -2.27 6.23 -9.82
N PHE A 75 -2.77 5.10 -9.29
CA PHE A 75 -4.01 4.48 -9.75
C PHE A 75 -5.26 5.26 -9.34
N GLU A 76 -5.21 6.02 -8.25
CA GLU A 76 -6.33 6.82 -7.77
C GLU A 76 -6.22 8.31 -8.14
N GLY A 77 -5.17 8.70 -8.88
CA GLY A 77 -4.98 10.09 -9.32
C GLY A 77 -4.68 11.07 -8.17
N ILE A 78 -3.98 10.62 -7.13
CA ILE A 78 -3.62 11.41 -5.96
C ILE A 78 -2.16 11.83 -6.04
N ASP A 79 -1.93 13.10 -6.38
CA ASP A 79 -0.57 13.64 -6.54
C ASP A 79 0.09 14.03 -5.21
N SER A 80 -0.72 14.32 -4.18
CA SER A 80 -0.20 14.81 -2.90
C SER A 80 0.19 13.64 -1.98
N ARG A 81 1.41 13.71 -1.40
CA ARG A 81 1.88 12.68 -0.44
C ARG A 81 0.98 12.59 0.80
N ARG A 82 0.39 13.71 1.22
CA ARG A 82 -0.62 13.76 2.30
C ARG A 82 -1.92 13.09 1.89
N GLY A 83 -2.37 13.30 0.65
CA GLY A 83 -3.53 12.59 0.13
C GLY A 83 -3.31 11.08 0.07
N ILE A 84 -2.13 10.63 -0.36
CA ILE A 84 -1.78 9.19 -0.36
C ILE A 84 -1.79 8.63 1.07
N ASP A 85 -1.18 9.34 2.02
CA ASP A 85 -1.17 8.99 3.44
C ASP A 85 -2.61 8.85 3.98
N TRP A 86 -3.44 9.89 3.86
CA TRP A 86 -4.85 9.86 4.26
C TRP A 86 -5.60 8.71 3.61
N ARG A 87 -5.37 8.48 2.31
CA ARG A 87 -6.04 7.41 1.59
C ARG A 87 -5.67 6.02 2.11
N CYS A 88 -4.40 5.80 2.42
CA CYS A 88 -3.90 4.52 2.94
C CYS A 88 -4.36 4.26 4.39
N VAL A 89 -4.51 5.30 5.21
CA VAL A 89 -5.00 5.20 6.59
C VAL A 89 -6.50 4.85 6.62
N ASP A 90 -7.27 5.43 5.70
CA ASP A 90 -8.74 5.37 5.69
C ASP A 90 -9.31 3.99 5.33
N THR A 91 -8.56 3.14 4.61
CA THR A 91 -9.09 1.89 4.05
C THR A 91 -8.33 0.65 4.47
N LEU A 92 -9.02 -0.29 5.11
CA LEU A 92 -8.45 -1.59 5.53
C LEU A 92 -7.90 -2.42 4.37
N SER A 93 -8.54 -2.41 3.20
CA SER A 93 -8.00 -3.14 2.04
C SER A 93 -6.69 -2.55 1.50
N LEU A 94 -6.45 -1.25 1.72
CA LEU A 94 -5.16 -0.63 1.39
C LEU A 94 -4.12 -1.01 2.45
N LYS A 95 -4.47 -1.06 3.74
CA LYS A 95 -3.56 -1.62 4.77
C LYS A 95 -3.13 -3.05 4.43
N GLU A 96 -4.07 -3.89 4.02
CA GLU A 96 -3.79 -5.26 3.56
C GLU A 96 -2.87 -5.26 2.33
N PHE A 97 -3.13 -4.39 1.35
CA PHE A 97 -2.28 -4.21 0.16
C PHE A 97 -0.86 -3.76 0.50
N LEU A 98 -0.69 -2.92 1.52
CA LEU A 98 0.62 -2.49 2.02
C LEU A 98 1.32 -3.55 2.89
N GLY A 99 0.61 -4.61 3.29
CA GLY A 99 1.12 -5.68 4.15
C GLY A 99 1.09 -5.35 5.64
N PHE A 100 0.22 -4.45 6.08
CA PHE A 100 0.04 -4.10 7.49
C PHE A 100 -1.13 -4.85 8.11
N ALA A 101 -0.97 -5.22 9.38
CA ALA A 101 -2.07 -5.71 10.20
C ALA A 101 -3.13 -4.60 10.38
N MET A 102 -4.38 -4.99 10.60
CA MET A 102 -5.51 -4.07 10.79
C MET A 102 -5.26 -3.01 11.88
N THR A 103 -4.63 -3.43 12.98
CA THR A 103 -4.29 -2.58 14.13
C THR A 103 -3.02 -1.76 13.94
N ALA A 104 -2.20 -2.06 12.92
CA ALA A 104 -0.97 -1.34 12.68
C ALA A 104 -1.24 0.00 11.97
N SER A 105 -0.42 1.00 12.30
CA SER A 105 -0.42 2.29 11.61
C SER A 105 0.38 2.20 10.31
N THR A 106 -0.15 2.79 9.24
CA THR A 106 0.59 2.96 7.99
C THR A 106 1.63 4.09 8.13
N PRO A 107 2.64 4.14 7.26
CA PRO A 107 3.60 5.24 7.24
C PRO A 107 2.92 6.57 6.92
N ASP A 108 3.46 7.65 7.46
CA ASP A 108 2.99 9.00 7.17
C ASP A 108 3.62 9.59 5.89
N HIS A 109 3.09 10.73 5.45
CA HIS A 109 3.62 11.49 4.31
C HIS A 109 5.07 11.99 4.48
N SER A 110 5.55 12.14 5.72
CA SER A 110 6.93 12.54 6.00
C SER A 110 7.89 11.44 5.59
N TRP A 111 7.58 10.19 5.96
CA TRP A 111 8.33 9.02 5.55
C TRP A 111 8.33 8.84 4.02
N LEU A 112 7.19 9.05 3.35
CA LEU A 112 7.12 9.04 1.87
C LEU A 112 8.08 10.05 1.25
N THR A 113 8.15 11.26 1.82
CA THR A 113 9.02 12.34 1.33
C THR A 113 10.49 12.00 1.52
N VAL A 114 10.86 11.47 2.69
CA VAL A 114 12.24 11.05 2.99
C VAL A 114 12.66 9.91 2.07
N THR A 115 11.81 8.91 1.87
CA THR A 115 12.11 7.76 1.01
C THR A 115 12.27 8.16 -0.46
N ARG A 116 11.41 9.07 -0.97
CA ARG A 116 11.55 9.62 -2.33
C ARG A 116 12.87 10.36 -2.56
N LYS A 117 13.40 11.05 -1.54
CA LYS A 117 14.70 11.74 -1.61
C LYS A 117 15.89 10.78 -1.50
N ARG A 118 15.72 9.67 -0.77
CA ARG A 118 16.75 8.64 -0.57
C ARG A 118 17.01 7.84 -1.84
N LEU A 119 15.95 7.47 -2.55
CA LEU A 119 16.04 6.61 -3.72
C LEU A 119 16.29 7.44 -4.99
N PRO A 120 17.28 7.06 -5.81
CA PRO A 120 17.56 7.80 -7.03
C PRO A 120 16.53 7.43 -8.12
N LEU A 121 16.53 8.20 -9.22
CA LEU A 121 15.49 8.08 -10.25
C LEU A 121 15.56 6.72 -10.97
N GLU A 122 16.75 6.17 -11.09
CA GLU A 122 17.05 4.89 -11.76
C GLU A 122 16.28 3.74 -11.10
N ILE A 123 16.17 3.72 -9.77
CA ILE A 123 15.38 2.71 -9.05
C ILE A 123 13.90 2.85 -9.38
N HIS A 124 13.38 4.08 -9.46
CA HIS A 124 11.98 4.30 -9.84
C HIS A 124 11.72 3.84 -11.27
N HIS A 125 12.65 4.10 -12.19
CA HIS A 125 12.57 3.61 -13.57
C HIS A 125 12.61 2.08 -13.63
N GLN A 126 13.50 1.42 -12.88
CA GLN A 126 13.57 -0.05 -12.82
C GLN A 126 12.27 -0.66 -12.31
N VAL A 127 11.70 -0.11 -11.23
CA VAL A 127 10.41 -0.55 -10.70
C VAL A 127 9.29 -0.34 -11.72
N PHE A 128 9.28 0.80 -12.41
CA PHE A 128 8.30 1.06 -13.46
C PHE A 128 8.40 0.06 -14.63
N LEU A 129 9.62 -0.20 -15.11
CA LEU A 129 9.88 -1.19 -16.17
C LEU A 129 9.44 -2.59 -15.73
N LEU A 130 9.71 -2.99 -14.49
CA LEU A 130 9.25 -4.26 -13.95
C LEU A 130 7.71 -4.37 -14.00
N VAL A 131 7.00 -3.31 -13.60
CA VAL A 131 5.52 -3.27 -13.67
C VAL A 131 5.02 -3.36 -15.11
N LEU A 132 5.67 -2.67 -16.05
CA LEU A 132 5.33 -2.76 -17.47
C LEU A 132 5.56 -4.16 -18.03
N GLU A 133 6.66 -4.82 -17.68
CA GLU A 133 6.92 -6.20 -18.08
C GLU A 133 5.85 -7.15 -17.55
N ILE A 134 5.42 -6.97 -16.30
CA ILE A 134 4.33 -7.75 -15.70
C ILE A 134 3.04 -7.53 -16.50
N ALA A 135 2.71 -6.27 -16.79
CA ALA A 135 1.51 -5.91 -17.54
C ALA A 135 1.54 -6.51 -18.96
N LYS A 136 2.69 -6.48 -19.64
CA LYS A 136 2.89 -7.11 -20.95
C LYS A 136 2.74 -8.64 -20.87
N LYS A 137 3.37 -9.30 -19.91
CA LYS A 137 3.27 -10.76 -19.70
C LYS A 137 1.83 -11.20 -19.43
N LYS A 138 1.07 -10.38 -18.71
CA LYS A 138 -0.35 -10.59 -18.41
C LYS A 138 -1.29 -10.14 -19.54
N LYS A 139 -0.75 -9.68 -20.68
CA LYS A 139 -1.50 -9.16 -21.85
C LYS A 139 -2.45 -8.01 -21.49
N LEU A 140 -2.09 -7.20 -20.50
CA LEU A 140 -2.82 -5.99 -20.11
C LEU A 140 -2.44 -4.79 -20.99
N LEU A 141 -1.28 -4.86 -21.65
CA LEU A 141 -0.79 -3.90 -22.63
C LEU A 141 -0.65 -4.61 -23.99
N LYS A 142 -1.01 -3.90 -25.06
CA LYS A 142 -0.86 -4.37 -26.45
C LYS A 142 0.57 -4.18 -26.94
#